data_AF-A0A452ZUC9-F1
#
_entry.id   AF-A0A452ZUC9-F1
#
_cell.length_a   1.000
_cell.length_b   1.000
_cell.length_c   1.000
_cell.angle_alpha   90.00
_cell.angle_beta   90.00
_cell.angle_gamma   90.00
#
_symmetry.space_group_name_H-M   'P 1'
#
loop_
_entity.id
_entity.type
_entity.pdbx_description
1 polymer ?
#
loop_
_entity_poly.entity_id
_entity_poly.type
_entity_poly.pdbx_seq_one_letter_code
_entity_poly.pdbx_strand_id
1 'polypeptide(L)'
;CASKSRAAIEKDEVMEHCKFNIRKGAHWPFEPSHACCQVVTRSVNLLAICNAFTAADLAQINLQRWAAVTRSCGNALHEGDNCAGYIVHF
;
A
#
# COMPACT_ATOMS: atom_id res chain seq x y z
N CYS A 1 -22.95 0.47 15.70
CA CYS A 1 -22.18 0.24 14.46
C CYS A 1 -20.83 0.93 14.62
N ALA A 2 -19.72 0.19 14.62
CA ALA A 2 -18.40 0.83 14.61
C ALA A 2 -18.18 1.47 13.24
N SER A 3 -17.94 2.78 13.19
CA SER A 3 -17.47 3.43 11.97
C SER A 3 -16.05 2.95 11.66
N LYS A 4 -15.78 2.58 10.41
CA LYS A 4 -14.42 2.28 9.97
C LYS A 4 -13.58 3.55 10.05
N SER A 5 -12.32 3.42 10.48
CA SER A 5 -11.37 4.54 10.41
C SER A 5 -11.08 4.90 8.95
N ARG A 6 -10.65 6.14 8.70
CA ARG A 6 -10.23 6.58 7.36
C ARG A 6 -9.16 5.67 6.76
N ALA A 7 -8.16 5.28 7.55
CA ALA A 7 -7.10 4.38 7.10
C ALA A 7 -7.64 2.99 6.71
N ALA A 8 -8.68 2.49 7.40
CA ALA A 8 -9.31 1.23 7.02
C ALA A 8 -10.05 1.33 5.68
N ILE A 9 -10.69 2.47 5.40
CA ILE A 9 -11.35 2.75 4.12
C ILE A 9 -10.30 2.87 3.00
N GLU A 10 -9.26 3.69 3.18
CA GLU A 10 -8.19 3.85 2.19
C GLU A 10 -7.45 2.52 1.95
N LYS A 11 -7.23 1.70 2.99
CA LYS A 11 -6.70 0.34 2.86
C LYS A 11 -7.64 -0.58 2.06
N ASP A 12 -8.96 -0.44 2.18
CA ASP A 12 -9.91 -1.22 1.36
C ASP A 12 -9.75 -0.84 -0.12
N GLU A 13 -9.65 0.45 -0.44
CA GLU A 13 -9.40 0.95 -1.81
C GLU A 13 -8.05 0.47 -2.37
N VAL A 14 -6.99 0.46 -1.55
CA VAL A 14 -5.68 -0.10 -1.94
C VAL A 14 -5.80 -1.58 -2.27
N MET A 15 -6.52 -2.35 -1.45
CA MET A 15 -6.72 -3.79 -1.71
C MET A 15 -7.63 -4.06 -2.91
N GLU A 16 -8.49 -3.12 -3.29
CA GLU A 16 -9.31 -3.21 -4.50
C GLU A 16 -8.50 -2.90 -5.76
N HIS A 17 -7.76 -1.78 -5.77
CA HIS A 17 -7.16 -1.25 -7.00
C HIS A 17 -5.67 -1.56 -7.18
N CYS A 18 -4.92 -1.76 -6.09
CA CYS A 18 -3.47 -1.98 -6.13
C CYS A 18 -3.05 -3.44 -5.91
N LYS A 19 -3.96 -4.33 -5.49
CA LYS A 19 -3.61 -5.70 -5.10
C LYS A 19 -2.83 -6.47 -6.17
N PHE A 20 -3.16 -6.34 -7.45
CA PHE A 20 -2.43 -7.01 -8.52
C PHE A 20 -0.99 -6.52 -8.69
N ASN A 21 -0.73 -5.26 -8.35
CA ASN A 21 0.60 -4.67 -8.36
C ASN A 21 1.43 -5.14 -7.15
N ILE A 22 0.82 -5.24 -5.96
CA ILE A 22 1.54 -5.53 -4.71
C ILE A 22 1.49 -7.00 -4.26
N ARG A 23 0.73 -7.87 -4.92
CA ARG A 23 0.63 -9.29 -4.55
C ARG A 23 2.00 -9.99 -4.57
N LYS A 24 2.16 -10.94 -3.65
CA LYS A 24 3.30 -11.88 -3.67
C LYS A 24 3.29 -12.66 -5.00
N GLY A 25 4.48 -12.88 -5.57
CA GLY A 25 4.64 -13.66 -6.80
C GLY A 25 4.26 -12.95 -8.11
N ALA A 26 3.83 -11.68 -8.11
CA ALA A 26 3.67 -10.94 -9.36
C ALA A 26 5.03 -10.75 -10.06
N HIS A 27 5.07 -10.66 -11.39
CA HIS A 27 6.31 -10.36 -12.11
C HIS A 27 6.80 -8.93 -11.80
N TRP A 28 8.13 -8.74 -11.75
CA TRP A 28 8.80 -7.45 -11.52
C TRP A 28 9.87 -7.24 -12.62
N PRO A 29 10.09 -6.01 -13.13
CA PRO A 29 9.42 -4.74 -12.77
C PRO A 29 7.96 -4.70 -13.26
N PHE A 30 7.15 -3.85 -12.62
CA PHE A 30 5.80 -3.54 -13.11
C PHE A 30 5.55 -2.04 -13.10
N GLU A 31 4.64 -1.62 -13.96
CA GLU A 31 4.09 -0.27 -13.96
C GLU A 31 2.77 -0.27 -13.15
N PRO A 32 2.63 0.57 -12.12
CA PRO A 32 1.38 0.65 -11.37
C PRO A 32 0.22 1.03 -12.29
N SER A 33 -0.96 0.44 -12.06
CA SER A 33 -2.14 0.84 -12.82
C SER A 33 -2.51 2.30 -12.52
N HIS A 34 -3.12 2.99 -13.49
CA HIS A 34 -3.61 4.35 -13.29
C HIS A 34 -4.58 4.44 -12.09
N ALA A 35 -5.47 3.45 -11.95
CA ALA A 35 -6.40 3.36 -10.83
C ALA A 35 -5.67 3.23 -9.48
N CYS A 36 -4.64 2.38 -9.40
CA CYS A 36 -3.83 2.27 -8.20
C CYS A 36 -3.12 3.59 -7.86
N CYS A 37 -2.51 4.26 -8.84
CA CYS A 37 -1.86 5.54 -8.59
C CYS A 37 -2.85 6.65 -8.17
N GLN A 38 -4.10 6.65 -8.65
CA GLN A 38 -5.10 7.58 -8.16
C GLN A 38 -5.41 7.39 -6.67
N VAL A 39 -5.52 6.14 -6.21
CA VAL A 39 -5.74 5.83 -4.78
C VAL A 39 -4.53 6.28 -3.96
N VAL A 40 -3.33 5.94 -4.41
CA VAL A 40 -2.08 6.27 -3.73
C VAL A 40 -1.88 7.79 -3.62
N THR A 41 -2.09 8.54 -4.70
CA THR A 41 -1.92 10.01 -4.70
C THR A 41 -2.95 10.74 -3.84
N ARG A 42 -4.14 10.16 -3.65
CA ARG A 42 -5.19 10.71 -2.77
C ARG A 42 -5.04 10.29 -1.31
N SER A 43 -4.27 9.25 -1.03
CA SER A 43 -4.05 8.72 0.32
C SER A 43 -3.33 9.76 1.19
N VAL A 44 -3.90 10.05 2.36
CA VAL A 44 -3.37 11.12 3.23
C VAL A 44 -2.26 10.64 4.13
N ASN A 45 -2.32 9.38 4.59
CA ASN A 45 -1.31 8.84 5.48
C ASN A 45 -1.02 7.37 5.15
N LEU A 46 0.01 7.13 4.36
CA LEU A 46 0.42 5.80 3.93
C LEU A 46 0.88 4.91 5.09
N LEU A 47 1.50 5.49 6.13
CA LEU A 47 1.85 4.74 7.35
C LEU A 47 0.60 4.24 8.08
N ALA A 48 -0.46 5.05 8.15
CA ALA A 48 -1.73 4.62 8.75
C ALA A 48 -2.38 3.50 7.94
N ILE A 49 -2.30 3.56 6.60
CA ILE A 49 -2.76 2.48 5.71
C ILE A 49 -1.95 1.20 5.93
N CYS A 50 -0.62 1.31 6.06
CA CYS A 50 0.24 0.18 6.41
C CYS A 50 -0.24 -0.52 7.68
N ASN A 51 -0.46 0.25 8.75
CA ASN A 51 -0.92 -0.26 10.04
C ASN A 51 -2.37 -0.77 10.02
N ALA A 52 -3.14 -0.43 9.00
CA ALA A 52 -4.51 -0.91 8.81
C ALA A 52 -4.55 -2.26 8.07
N PHE A 53 -3.47 -2.69 7.41
CA PHE A 53 -3.44 -4.02 6.77
C PHE A 53 -3.66 -5.12 7.81
N THR A 54 -4.61 -6.00 7.50
CA THR A 54 -4.90 -7.16 8.34
C THR A 54 -3.87 -8.27 8.11
N ALA A 55 -3.78 -9.22 9.02
CA ALA A 55 -2.96 -10.43 8.81
C ALA A 55 -3.31 -11.15 7.50
N ALA A 56 -4.59 -11.14 7.10
CA ALA A 56 -5.05 -11.73 5.84
C ALA A 56 -4.58 -10.95 4.61
N ASP A 57 -4.49 -9.62 4.69
CA ASP A 57 -3.93 -8.77 3.64
C ASP A 57 -2.41 -9.03 3.50
N LEU A 58 -1.69 -9.00 4.63
CA LEU A 58 -0.23 -9.23 4.71
C LEU A 58 0.18 -10.63 4.25
N ALA A 59 -0.72 -11.62 4.36
CA ALA A 59 -0.49 -12.94 3.79
C ALA A 59 -0.40 -12.90 2.24
N GLN A 60 -1.12 -11.98 1.59
CA GLN A 60 -1.27 -11.90 0.13
C GLN A 60 -0.35 -10.88 -0.54
N ILE A 61 0.04 -9.81 0.16
CA ILE A 61 0.80 -8.69 -0.40
C ILE A 61 2.28 -8.70 0.01
N ASN A 62 3.12 -8.01 -0.74
CA ASN A 62 4.52 -7.77 -0.43
C ASN A 62 4.71 -6.27 -0.11
N LEU A 63 5.16 -5.96 1.09
CA LEU A 63 5.29 -4.58 1.58
C LEU A 63 6.41 -3.79 0.90
N GLN A 64 7.50 -4.45 0.50
CA GLN A 64 8.54 -3.84 -0.33
C GLN A 64 7.97 -3.36 -1.68
N ARG A 65 7.07 -4.15 -2.28
CA ARG A 65 6.37 -3.75 -3.51
C ARG A 65 5.40 -2.61 -3.26
N TRP A 66 4.66 -2.66 -2.17
CA TRP A 66 3.81 -1.53 -1.78
C TRP A 66 4.61 -0.23 -1.66
N ALA A 67 5.74 -0.24 -0.96
CA ALA A 67 6.63 0.92 -0.86
C ALA A 67 7.15 1.37 -2.25
N ALA A 68 7.40 0.45 -3.16
CA ALA A 68 7.82 0.79 -4.52
C ALA A 68 6.68 1.39 -5.36
N VAL A 69 5.45 0.90 -5.23
CA VAL A 69 4.25 1.51 -5.84
C VAL A 69 4.06 2.93 -5.36
N THR A 70 4.10 3.13 -4.03
CA THR A 70 3.86 4.43 -3.42
C THR A 70 4.84 5.47 -3.98
N ARG A 71 6.12 5.09 -4.07
CA ARG A 71 7.17 5.90 -4.70
C ARG A 71 6.93 6.16 -6.18
N SER A 72 6.60 5.13 -6.96
CA SER A 72 6.34 5.25 -8.40
C SER A 72 5.15 6.14 -8.72
N CYS A 73 4.14 6.19 -7.84
CA CYS A 73 2.95 7.03 -8.00
C CYS A 73 3.13 8.45 -7.43
N GLY A 74 4.29 8.78 -6.86
CA GLY A 74 4.60 10.14 -6.38
C GLY A 74 4.11 10.48 -4.97
N ASN A 75 3.68 9.49 -4.19
CA ASN A 75 3.38 9.65 -2.76
C ASN A 75 4.17 8.58 -2.01
N ALA A 76 5.45 8.83 -1.74
CA ALA A 76 6.34 7.82 -1.18
C ALA A 76 6.21 7.72 0.35
N LEU A 77 6.34 6.51 0.89
CA LEU A 77 6.77 6.34 2.28
C LEU A 77 8.21 6.85 2.42
N HIS A 78 8.56 7.42 3.57
CA HIS A 78 9.91 7.93 3.80
C HIS A 78 10.88 6.79 4.15
N GLU A 79 12.15 6.97 3.84
CA GLU A 79 13.19 6.06 4.31
C GLU A 79 13.18 5.98 5.85
N GLY A 80 13.26 4.75 6.38
CA GLY A 80 13.16 4.49 7.82
C GLY A 80 11.74 4.30 8.35
N ASP A 81 10.69 4.60 7.55
CA ASP A 81 9.30 4.35 7.94
C ASP A 81 9.06 2.86 8.20
N ASN A 82 8.37 2.55 9.30
CA ASN A 82 7.92 1.20 9.61
C ASN A 82 6.49 0.98 9.10
N CYS A 83 6.39 0.37 7.93
CA CYS A 83 5.13 -0.04 7.31
C CYS A 83 4.79 -1.47 7.75
N ALA A 84 4.02 -1.65 8.81
CA ALA A 84 3.55 -2.96 9.28
C ALA A 84 4.67 -4.02 9.50
N GLY A 85 5.82 -3.58 9.99
CA GLY A 85 7.01 -4.41 10.23
C GLY A 85 8.04 -4.37 9.11
N TYR A 86 7.74 -3.77 7.96
CA TYR A 86 8.70 -3.52 6.89
C TYR A 86 9.32 -2.12 7.03
N ILE A 87 10.65 -2.06 7.12
CA ILE A 87 11.39 -0.79 7.13
C ILE A 87 11.67 -0.38 5.68
N VAL A 88 11.33 0.86 5.33
CA VAL A 88 11.58 1.42 3.99
C VAL A 88 13.06 1.81 3.85
N HIS A 89 13.67 1.51 2.70
CA HIS A 89 15.13 1.56 2.49
C HIS A 89 15.61 2.41 1.28
N PHE A 90 14.73 3.10 0.54
CA PHE A 90 15.08 3.69 -0.76
C PHE A 90 14.30 4.95 -1.14
#